data_AF-A0ABF7Q7Y5-F1
#
_entry.id   AF-A0ABF7Q7Y5-F1
#
_cell.length_a   1.000
_cell.length_b   1.000
_cell.length_c   1.000
_cell.angle_alpha   90.00
_cell.angle_beta   90.00
_cell.angle_gamma   90.00
#
_symmetry.space_group_name_H-M   'P 1'
#
loop_
_entity.id
_entity.type
_entity.pdbx_description
1 polymer ?
#
loop_
_entity_poly.entity_id
_entity_poly.type
_entity_poly.pdbx_seq_one_letter_code
_entity_poly.pdbx_strand_id
1 'polypeptide(L)'
;MSIRKVDLNGDGISDLILQDETTGDVTTLLMQNGAPVSTITYHVAETYPSTYKITGFGDFDGSGTTDVLFHSLSNDIAIDWLTGANGVVVGNPSYNWMRTGYDVVGTGDYSADGNSDLLWRGETDGQLMMWQMNSSYIKAYTPLGQIPTSYSIVDGASDFTGDGKSDILFRGMDDGQTTLWAMNGSEITQRIDFGKIPTSVSLLDTKADLNADGTHDLLWYDHDSGNVVEWLMHDGHPTVSIIGNVSPSAHATLISADGDYNGDGISDLLWNVGGNLVTWTMNIQGGIFSVDYVHDSNGNQVLLGATQIVEDAVDTFDGSGRSSLVIRDTSTGAVQVLSMLGPTATNVTTINAGPNSTVANGAGSGVVINADQSHAYYGTDGSDTFVIQSGGATVTGGAGDNLFHVSGFNWGATITDFKPNADQLVLDHTAFINAVGAPVYDPGVVSFTSGTAGPEVGDARYQFYYQTTTGQLWYAEPFGSVANQYELIATLQNHPTLSSHDILLA
;
A
#
# COMPACT_ATOMS: atom_id res chain seq x y z
N MET A 1 11.72 -7.77 1.14
CA MET A 1 10.67 -6.80 1.48
C MET A 1 9.83 -6.57 0.24
N SER A 2 8.55 -6.92 0.29
CA SER A 2 7.57 -6.57 -0.73
C SER A 2 6.86 -5.29 -0.30
N ILE A 3 6.36 -4.52 -1.26
CA ILE A 3 5.52 -3.34 -1.00
C ILE A 3 4.23 -3.52 -1.79
N ARG A 4 3.12 -3.14 -1.20
CA ARG A 4 1.82 -3.00 -1.86
C ARG A 4 1.25 -1.63 -1.52
N LYS A 5 0.24 -1.25 -2.29
CA LYS A 5 -0.48 0.01 -2.16
C LYS A 5 -1.94 -0.29 -2.02
N VAL A 6 -2.57 0.48 -1.17
CA VAL A 6 -3.97 0.33 -0.81
C VAL A 6 -4.36 1.54 0.02
N ASP A 7 -5.49 2.16 -0.26
CA ASP A 7 -6.11 3.12 0.66
C ASP A 7 -6.63 2.37 1.89
N LEU A 8 -5.83 2.32 2.96
CA LEU A 8 -6.15 1.55 4.16
C LEU A 8 -7.17 2.27 5.05
N ASN A 9 -7.37 3.57 4.84
CA ASN A 9 -8.11 4.42 5.77
C ASN A 9 -9.39 5.03 5.14
N GLY A 10 -9.59 4.84 3.84
CA GLY A 10 -10.75 5.27 3.06
C GLY A 10 -10.78 6.77 2.72
N ASP A 11 -9.63 7.47 2.77
CA ASP A 11 -9.55 8.91 2.50
C ASP A 11 -9.34 9.24 1.02
N GLY A 12 -9.25 8.22 0.16
CA GLY A 12 -8.99 8.35 -1.28
C GLY A 12 -7.51 8.59 -1.62
N ILE A 13 -6.61 8.53 -0.64
CA ILE A 13 -5.16 8.58 -0.80
C ILE A 13 -4.62 7.20 -0.50
N SER A 14 -3.90 6.61 -1.45
CA SER A 14 -3.35 5.27 -1.22
C SER A 14 -2.18 5.31 -0.25
N ASP A 15 -2.18 4.33 0.63
CA ASP A 15 -1.16 4.11 1.64
C ASP A 15 -0.14 3.08 1.16
N LEU A 16 0.96 2.95 1.89
CA LEU A 16 1.96 1.91 1.61
C LEU A 16 1.91 0.82 2.67
N ILE A 17 1.90 -0.43 2.24
CA ILE A 17 2.08 -1.59 3.11
C ILE A 17 3.33 -2.36 2.69
N LEU A 18 4.29 -2.49 3.58
CA LEU A 18 5.55 -3.17 3.37
C LEU A 18 5.54 -4.47 4.14
N GLN A 19 5.83 -5.60 3.50
CA GLN A 19 6.00 -6.88 4.18
C GLN A 19 7.45 -7.35 4.07
N ASP A 20 8.11 -7.58 5.21
CA ASP A 20 9.37 -8.31 5.22
C ASP A 20 9.07 -9.80 5.03
N GLU A 21 9.36 -10.34 3.85
CA GLU A 21 9.10 -11.74 3.53
C GLU A 21 9.98 -12.73 4.34
N THR A 22 11.01 -12.24 5.04
CA THR A 22 11.89 -13.04 5.90
C THR A 22 11.32 -13.15 7.31
N THR A 23 10.94 -12.01 7.89
CA THR A 23 10.44 -11.94 9.27
C THR A 23 8.93 -12.06 9.35
N GLY A 24 8.21 -11.77 8.25
CA GLY A 24 6.75 -11.65 8.13
C GLY A 24 6.17 -10.38 8.74
N ASP A 25 7.02 -9.43 9.16
CA ASP A 25 6.58 -8.15 9.69
C ASP A 25 5.95 -7.31 8.59
N VAL A 26 4.92 -6.56 8.96
CA VAL A 26 4.21 -5.68 8.03
C VAL A 26 4.17 -4.27 8.60
N THR A 27 4.66 -3.32 7.82
CA THR A 27 4.63 -1.90 8.16
C THR A 27 3.67 -1.18 7.23
N THR A 28 2.66 -0.51 7.78
CA THR A 28 1.77 0.40 7.06
C THR A 28 2.28 1.84 7.19
N LEU A 29 2.21 2.62 6.12
CA LEU A 29 2.48 4.05 6.09
C LEU A 29 1.25 4.74 5.55
N LEU A 30 0.54 5.47 6.40
CA LEU A 30 -0.56 6.31 5.96
C LEU A 30 -0.02 7.54 5.27
N MET A 31 -0.43 7.77 4.03
CA MET A 31 0.10 8.84 3.19
C MET A 31 -0.83 10.04 3.20
N GLN A 32 -0.26 11.24 3.22
CA GLN A 32 -1.00 12.49 3.00
C GLN A 32 -0.07 13.52 2.36
N ASN A 33 -0.51 14.16 1.28
CA ASN A 33 0.28 15.17 0.58
C ASN A 33 1.69 14.68 0.19
N GLY A 34 1.82 13.40 -0.12
CA GLY A 34 3.01 12.74 -0.63
C GLY A 34 4.02 12.38 0.45
N ALA A 35 3.68 12.55 1.73
CA ALA A 35 4.49 12.16 2.86
C ALA A 35 3.69 11.24 3.80
N PRO A 36 4.34 10.31 4.51
CA PRO A 36 3.65 9.53 5.52
C PRO A 36 3.34 10.39 6.74
N VAL A 37 2.08 10.40 7.15
CA VAL A 37 1.59 11.09 8.36
C VAL A 37 1.48 10.16 9.55
N SER A 38 1.40 8.85 9.31
CA SER A 38 1.43 7.81 10.34
C SER A 38 2.15 6.58 9.81
N THR A 39 2.82 5.86 10.71
CA THR A 39 3.43 4.56 10.40
C THR A 39 3.03 3.60 11.50
N ILE A 40 2.57 2.40 11.16
CA ILE A 40 2.28 1.37 12.16
C ILE A 40 2.95 0.08 11.73
N THR A 41 3.68 -0.58 12.62
CA THR A 41 4.29 -1.89 12.34
C THR A 41 3.57 -2.98 13.11
N TYR A 42 3.06 -3.95 12.37
CA TYR A 42 2.35 -5.10 12.87
C TYR A 42 3.15 -6.38 12.66
N HIS A 43 3.14 -7.25 13.66
CA HIS A 43 3.70 -8.59 13.57
C HIS A 43 2.57 -9.59 13.23
N VAL A 44 2.54 -10.10 11.98
CA VAL A 44 1.42 -10.91 11.45
C VAL A 44 1.15 -12.19 12.24
N ALA A 45 2.16 -12.81 12.85
CA ALA A 45 1.98 -13.90 13.81
C ALA A 45 3.26 -14.20 14.62
N GLU A 46 3.14 -14.40 15.94
CA GLU A 46 4.26 -14.83 16.80
C GLU A 46 4.83 -16.21 16.42
N THR A 47 4.07 -17.04 15.69
CA THR A 47 4.40 -18.47 15.52
C THR A 47 4.79 -18.89 14.09
N TYR A 48 4.39 -18.19 13.02
CA TYR A 48 4.70 -18.59 11.62
C TYR A 48 4.77 -17.43 10.59
N PRO A 49 5.52 -16.35 10.87
CA PRO A 49 5.36 -15.12 10.11
C PRO A 49 5.91 -15.21 8.66
N SER A 50 6.90 -16.05 8.37
CA SER A 50 7.43 -16.24 7.01
C SER A 50 6.54 -17.06 6.05
N THR A 51 5.40 -17.58 6.53
CA THR A 51 4.49 -18.40 5.70
C THR A 51 3.24 -17.65 5.22
N TYR A 52 2.96 -16.48 5.81
CA TYR A 52 1.82 -15.65 5.41
C TYR A 52 2.23 -14.67 4.32
N LYS A 53 1.45 -14.62 3.25
CA LYS A 53 1.60 -13.60 2.20
C LYS A 53 0.30 -12.82 2.07
N ILE A 54 0.43 -11.51 1.81
CA ILE A 54 -0.71 -10.71 1.37
C ILE A 54 -1.17 -11.26 0.01
N THR A 55 -2.43 -11.69 -0.06
CA THR A 55 -3.03 -12.32 -1.25
C THR A 55 -4.16 -11.49 -1.86
N GLY A 56 -4.65 -10.47 -1.18
CA GLY A 56 -5.73 -9.62 -1.68
C GLY A 56 -6.04 -8.46 -0.76
N PHE A 57 -6.85 -7.54 -1.28
CA PHE A 57 -7.37 -6.37 -0.60
C PHE A 57 -8.86 -6.26 -0.90
N GLY A 58 -9.61 -5.65 0.01
CA GLY A 58 -11.04 -5.38 -0.16
C GLY A 58 -11.66 -4.94 1.15
N ASP A 59 -12.82 -4.28 1.11
CA ASP A 59 -13.62 -4.00 2.30
C ASP A 59 -14.39 -5.27 2.68
N PHE A 60 -13.77 -6.21 3.41
CA PHE A 60 -14.40 -7.49 3.73
C PHE A 60 -15.42 -7.34 4.86
N ASP A 61 -15.27 -6.32 5.71
CA ASP A 61 -16.18 -6.10 6.84
C ASP A 61 -17.30 -5.07 6.64
N GLY A 62 -17.29 -4.35 5.52
CA GLY A 62 -18.28 -3.33 5.15
C GLY A 62 -18.09 -2.01 5.88
N SER A 63 -16.88 -1.74 6.37
CA SER A 63 -16.53 -0.53 7.11
C SER A 63 -16.34 0.70 6.23
N GLY A 64 -16.17 0.50 4.92
CA GLY A 64 -15.76 1.53 3.97
C GLY A 64 -14.26 1.77 3.92
N THR A 65 -13.46 0.95 4.63
CA THR A 65 -11.99 0.99 4.58
C THR A 65 -11.45 -0.32 4.01
N THR A 66 -10.28 -0.26 3.36
CA THR A 66 -9.74 -1.46 2.71
C THR A 66 -9.02 -2.35 3.70
N ASP A 67 -9.49 -3.58 3.84
CA ASP A 67 -8.88 -4.62 4.65
C ASP A 67 -7.78 -5.37 3.89
N VAL A 68 -6.92 -6.07 4.63
CA VAL A 68 -5.79 -6.83 4.08
C VAL A 68 -5.96 -8.32 4.30
N LEU A 69 -6.01 -9.08 3.19
CA LEU A 69 -6.13 -10.53 3.23
C LEU A 69 -4.76 -11.20 3.20
N PHE A 70 -4.43 -11.96 4.25
CA PHE A 70 -3.26 -12.81 4.30
C PHE A 70 -3.63 -14.28 4.11
N HIS A 71 -2.88 -15.01 3.28
CA HIS A 71 -3.00 -16.48 3.19
C HIS A 71 -1.74 -17.18 3.69
N SER A 72 -1.88 -18.27 4.45
CA SER A 72 -0.75 -19.17 4.71
C SER A 72 -0.77 -20.35 3.76
N LEU A 73 0.26 -20.48 2.93
CA LEU A 73 0.46 -21.62 2.03
C LEU A 73 0.72 -22.95 2.78
N SER A 74 0.91 -22.90 4.10
CA SER A 74 1.24 -24.07 4.93
C SER A 74 0.06 -24.62 5.73
N ASN A 75 -0.93 -23.78 6.05
CA ASN A 75 -2.05 -24.12 6.93
C ASN A 75 -3.41 -23.59 6.43
N ASP A 76 -3.47 -22.99 5.24
CA ASP A 76 -4.68 -22.47 4.56
C ASP A 76 -5.57 -21.57 5.42
N ILE A 77 -4.95 -20.82 6.33
CA ILE A 77 -5.64 -19.80 7.11
C ILE A 77 -5.63 -18.52 6.29
N ALA A 78 -6.83 -18.06 5.95
CA ALA A 78 -7.04 -16.66 5.58
C ALA A 78 -7.16 -15.86 6.89
N ILE A 79 -6.26 -14.91 7.10
CA ILE A 79 -6.36 -13.91 8.17
C ILE A 79 -6.73 -12.61 7.50
N ASP A 80 -7.81 -12.03 7.97
CA ASP A 80 -8.20 -10.67 7.59
C ASP A 80 -7.54 -9.71 8.58
N TRP A 81 -6.96 -8.62 8.09
CA TRP A 81 -6.70 -7.46 8.92
C TRP A 81 -7.77 -6.44 8.62
N LEU A 82 -8.74 -6.37 9.53
CA LEU A 82 -9.75 -5.35 9.47
C LEU A 82 -9.07 -4.02 9.77
N THR A 83 -9.02 -3.12 8.81
CA THR A 83 -8.42 -1.80 9.02
C THR A 83 -9.53 -0.85 9.48
N GLY A 84 -9.20 0.04 10.40
CA GLY A 84 -10.06 1.17 10.72
C GLY A 84 -9.65 2.41 9.95
N ALA A 85 -10.44 3.49 10.07
CA ALA A 85 -10.24 4.80 9.41
C ALA A 85 -8.89 5.52 9.66
N ASN A 86 -7.94 4.91 10.39
CA ASN A 86 -6.58 5.41 10.59
C ASN A 86 -5.53 4.34 10.21
N GLY A 87 -5.86 3.37 9.36
CA GLY A 87 -5.00 2.22 9.02
C GLY A 87 -4.66 1.31 10.20
N VAL A 88 -5.37 1.46 11.32
CA VAL A 88 -5.17 0.65 12.52
C VAL A 88 -5.88 -0.68 12.32
N VAL A 89 -5.21 -1.81 12.56
CA VAL A 89 -5.86 -3.12 12.58
C VAL A 89 -6.83 -3.20 13.78
N VAL A 90 -8.14 -3.18 13.50
CA VAL A 90 -9.24 -3.24 14.49
C VAL A 90 -9.74 -4.66 14.75
N GLY A 91 -9.33 -5.63 13.93
CA GLY A 91 -9.66 -7.05 14.11
C GLY A 91 -8.82 -7.98 13.24
N ASN A 92 -8.71 -9.24 13.67
CA ASN A 92 -7.95 -10.28 12.97
C ASN A 92 -8.69 -11.63 12.85
N PRO A 93 -9.89 -11.67 12.23
CA PRO A 93 -10.62 -12.91 12.06
C PRO A 93 -9.80 -13.93 11.27
N SER A 94 -9.90 -15.19 11.68
CA SER A 94 -9.22 -16.32 11.05
C SER A 94 -10.27 -17.26 10.46
N TYR A 95 -10.14 -17.58 9.18
CA TYR A 95 -11.01 -18.53 8.48
C TYR A 95 -10.22 -19.82 8.22
N ASN A 96 -10.54 -20.89 8.96
CA ASN A 96 -9.79 -22.16 8.94
C ASN A 96 -10.57 -23.30 8.26
N TRP A 97 -11.29 -22.99 7.18
CA TRP A 97 -12.20 -23.93 6.51
C TRP A 97 -11.86 -24.23 5.04
N MET A 98 -10.80 -23.62 4.50
CA MET A 98 -10.28 -23.95 3.17
C MET A 98 -9.44 -25.22 3.20
N ARG A 99 -9.47 -25.96 2.08
CA ARG A 99 -8.73 -27.20 1.91
C ARG A 99 -7.44 -26.91 1.14
N THR A 100 -6.34 -27.53 1.56
CA THR A 100 -5.07 -27.54 0.82
C THR A 100 -5.24 -27.69 -0.70
N GLY A 101 -4.57 -26.80 -1.44
CA GLY A 101 -4.57 -26.76 -2.91
C GLY A 101 -5.65 -25.86 -3.53
N TYR A 102 -6.05 -24.79 -2.83
CA TYR A 102 -6.92 -23.73 -3.34
C TYR A 102 -6.23 -22.37 -3.16
N ASP A 103 -6.30 -21.54 -4.20
CA ASP A 103 -5.81 -20.17 -4.19
C ASP A 103 -6.97 -19.17 -4.27
N VAL A 104 -6.79 -18.00 -3.64
CA VAL A 104 -7.63 -16.82 -3.90
C VAL A 104 -7.25 -16.28 -5.27
N VAL A 105 -8.25 -16.16 -6.15
CA VAL A 105 -8.09 -15.69 -7.53
C VAL A 105 -8.89 -14.43 -7.83
N GLY A 106 -9.59 -13.89 -6.84
CA GLY A 106 -10.31 -12.62 -6.92
C GLY A 106 -10.86 -12.17 -5.56
N THR A 107 -10.89 -10.86 -5.34
CA THR A 107 -11.51 -10.19 -4.21
C THR A 107 -12.34 -9.03 -4.76
N GLY A 108 -13.63 -8.98 -4.46
CA GLY A 108 -14.52 -7.95 -5.01
C GLY A 108 -15.95 -8.10 -4.52
N ASP A 109 -16.77 -7.06 -4.59
CA ASP A 109 -18.18 -7.14 -4.18
C ASP A 109 -19.02 -7.71 -5.32
N TYR A 110 -19.22 -9.03 -5.31
CA TYR A 110 -20.02 -9.71 -6.33
C TYR A 110 -21.51 -9.49 -6.15
N SER A 111 -21.96 -8.96 -5.01
CA SER A 111 -23.37 -8.87 -4.64
C SER A 111 -23.91 -7.44 -4.52
N ALA A 112 -23.04 -6.43 -4.66
CA ALA A 112 -23.31 -5.02 -4.40
C ALA A 112 -23.89 -4.79 -2.98
N ASP A 113 -23.41 -5.56 -1.98
CA ASP A 113 -23.83 -5.42 -0.58
C ASP A 113 -22.87 -4.60 0.29
N GLY A 114 -21.80 -4.07 -0.32
CA GLY A 114 -20.77 -3.24 0.29
C GLY A 114 -19.62 -4.04 0.88
N ASN A 115 -19.71 -5.39 0.90
CA ASN A 115 -18.62 -6.23 1.36
C ASN A 115 -17.94 -6.90 0.16
N SER A 116 -16.62 -6.94 0.18
CA SER A 116 -15.82 -7.75 -0.74
C SER A 116 -16.01 -9.24 -0.41
N ASP A 117 -16.30 -10.03 -1.44
CA ASP A 117 -16.33 -11.49 -1.39
C ASP A 117 -15.00 -12.08 -1.85
N LEU A 118 -14.80 -13.39 -1.64
CA LEU A 118 -13.60 -14.11 -2.10
C LEU A 118 -13.92 -15.15 -3.16
N LEU A 119 -13.22 -15.09 -4.29
CA LEU A 119 -13.24 -16.11 -5.33
C LEU A 119 -12.03 -17.04 -5.17
N TRP A 120 -12.31 -18.33 -4.99
CA TRP A 120 -11.30 -19.35 -4.80
C TRP A 120 -11.27 -20.33 -5.97
N ARG A 121 -10.07 -20.84 -6.29
CA ARG A 121 -9.88 -21.85 -7.32
C ARG A 121 -9.00 -22.99 -6.84
N GLY A 122 -9.48 -24.21 -7.02
CA GLY A 122 -8.68 -25.41 -6.82
C GLY A 122 -7.58 -25.53 -7.87
N GLU A 123 -6.32 -25.63 -7.44
CA GLU A 123 -5.14 -25.64 -8.32
C GLU A 123 -5.13 -26.83 -9.28
N THR A 124 -5.65 -27.98 -8.83
CA THR A 124 -5.53 -29.26 -9.56
C THR A 124 -6.81 -29.69 -10.26
N ASP A 125 -7.97 -29.35 -9.70
CA ASP A 125 -9.28 -29.71 -10.25
C ASP A 125 -9.95 -28.55 -10.98
N GLY A 126 -9.52 -27.30 -10.75
CA GLY A 126 -10.11 -26.11 -11.33
C GLY A 126 -11.51 -25.78 -10.77
N GLN A 127 -11.89 -26.35 -9.62
CA GLN A 127 -13.15 -26.04 -8.98
C GLN A 127 -13.17 -24.59 -8.51
N LEU A 128 -14.18 -23.83 -8.91
CA LEU A 128 -14.43 -22.47 -8.44
C LEU A 128 -15.40 -22.46 -7.27
N MET A 129 -15.07 -21.69 -6.25
CA MET A 129 -15.85 -21.52 -5.04
C MET A 129 -15.96 -20.03 -4.73
N MET A 130 -17.18 -19.53 -4.55
CA MET A 130 -17.43 -18.19 -4.03
C MET A 130 -17.62 -18.25 -2.52
N TRP A 131 -16.91 -17.42 -1.79
CA TRP A 131 -17.18 -17.15 -0.38
C TRP A 131 -17.79 -15.77 -0.29
N GLN A 132 -19.10 -15.75 -0.07
CA GLN A 132 -19.79 -14.51 0.17
C GLN A 132 -19.54 -14.07 1.61
N MET A 133 -19.08 -12.85 1.77
CA MET A 133 -18.82 -12.23 3.06
C MET A 133 -20.09 -11.50 3.54
N ASN A 134 -20.14 -11.24 4.82
CA ASN A 134 -21.15 -10.38 5.44
C ASN A 134 -20.54 -9.89 6.73
N SER A 135 -19.93 -8.71 6.62
CA SER A 135 -18.88 -8.32 7.53
C SER A 135 -17.75 -9.38 7.59
N SER A 136 -16.99 -9.41 8.68
CA SER A 136 -15.88 -10.34 8.98
C SER A 136 -16.28 -11.84 9.14
N TYR A 137 -17.36 -12.28 8.51
CA TYR A 137 -17.85 -13.65 8.55
C TYR A 137 -18.26 -14.14 7.16
N ILE A 138 -18.00 -15.43 6.90
CA ILE A 138 -18.47 -16.09 5.69
C ILE A 138 -19.98 -16.33 5.81
N LYS A 139 -20.75 -15.62 5.00
CA LYS A 139 -22.21 -15.74 4.85
C LYS A 139 -22.59 -17.05 4.17
N ALA A 140 -21.86 -17.39 3.10
CA ALA A 140 -22.10 -18.58 2.29
C ALA A 140 -20.83 -19.02 1.55
N TYR A 141 -20.71 -20.32 1.32
CA TYR A 141 -19.70 -20.91 0.43
C TYR A 141 -20.43 -21.67 -0.70
N THR A 142 -20.28 -21.19 -1.94
CA THR A 142 -21.05 -21.70 -3.07
C THR A 142 -20.12 -22.20 -4.17
N PRO A 143 -20.18 -23.48 -4.56
CA PRO A 143 -19.50 -23.96 -5.75
C PRO A 143 -20.09 -23.33 -7.01
N LEU A 144 -19.27 -22.67 -7.83
CA LEU A 144 -19.69 -22.09 -9.11
C LEU A 144 -19.52 -23.07 -10.29
N GLY A 145 -18.78 -24.15 -10.06
CA GLY A 145 -18.52 -25.21 -11.03
C GLY A 145 -17.04 -25.44 -11.28
N GLN A 146 -16.75 -26.47 -12.07
CA GLN A 146 -15.39 -26.86 -12.39
C GLN A 146 -14.96 -26.28 -13.73
N ILE A 147 -13.90 -25.48 -13.75
CA ILE A 147 -13.35 -24.85 -14.95
C ILE A 147 -11.99 -25.45 -15.26
N PRO A 148 -11.77 -25.99 -16.49
CA PRO A 148 -10.51 -26.63 -16.84
C PRO A 148 -9.30 -25.76 -16.50
N THR A 149 -8.23 -26.38 -16.00
CA THR A 149 -6.99 -25.67 -15.64
C THR A 149 -6.29 -25.03 -16.84
N SER A 150 -6.71 -25.37 -18.07
CA SER A 150 -6.30 -24.70 -19.32
C SER A 150 -6.91 -23.30 -19.52
N TYR A 151 -7.88 -22.90 -18.69
CA TYR A 151 -8.39 -21.53 -18.64
C TYR A 151 -7.78 -20.79 -17.46
N SER A 152 -7.32 -19.58 -17.70
CA SER A 152 -6.98 -18.61 -16.66
C SER A 152 -8.22 -17.81 -16.31
N ILE A 153 -8.39 -17.50 -15.02
CA ILE A 153 -9.14 -16.32 -14.61
C ILE A 153 -8.18 -15.16 -14.81
N VAL A 154 -8.54 -14.25 -15.72
CA VAL A 154 -7.71 -13.07 -16.00
C VAL A 154 -8.19 -11.88 -15.19
N ASP A 155 -9.46 -11.87 -14.78
CA ASP A 155 -10.02 -10.94 -13.81
C ASP A 155 -11.16 -11.60 -13.01
N GLY A 156 -11.28 -11.27 -11.73
CA GLY A 156 -12.35 -11.71 -10.84
C GLY A 156 -12.69 -10.63 -9.81
N ALA A 157 -12.69 -9.37 -10.20
CA ALA A 157 -12.98 -8.26 -9.30
C ALA A 157 -13.58 -7.03 -10.01
N SER A 158 -13.36 -6.86 -11.32
CA SER A 158 -13.89 -5.71 -12.08
C SER A 158 -15.37 -5.86 -12.40
N ASP A 159 -16.08 -4.74 -12.49
CA ASP A 159 -17.46 -4.65 -12.99
C ASP A 159 -17.44 -4.33 -14.49
N PHE A 160 -17.69 -5.34 -15.33
CA PHE A 160 -17.72 -5.18 -16.79
C PHE A 160 -19.15 -4.95 -17.30
N THR A 161 -20.15 -4.98 -16.41
CA THR A 161 -21.56 -4.75 -16.75
C THR A 161 -22.07 -3.37 -16.37
N GLY A 162 -21.38 -2.65 -15.49
CA GLY A 162 -21.78 -1.35 -14.96
C GLY A 162 -22.93 -1.46 -13.95
N ASP A 163 -23.14 -2.64 -13.36
CA ASP A 163 -24.24 -2.92 -12.43
C ASP A 163 -23.85 -2.82 -10.95
N GLY A 164 -22.61 -2.41 -10.69
CA GLY A 164 -21.99 -2.24 -9.37
C GLY A 164 -21.48 -3.54 -8.77
N LYS A 165 -21.43 -4.64 -9.52
CA LYS A 165 -20.95 -5.95 -9.03
C LYS A 165 -19.72 -6.41 -9.79
N SER A 166 -18.81 -7.03 -9.06
CA SER A 166 -17.66 -7.71 -9.66
C SER A 166 -18.10 -8.89 -10.52
N ASP A 167 -17.47 -9.04 -11.69
CA ASP A 167 -17.67 -10.11 -12.65
C ASP A 167 -16.42 -11.01 -12.75
N ILE A 168 -16.48 -12.08 -13.56
CA ILE A 168 -15.34 -12.98 -13.78
C ILE A 168 -15.01 -13.10 -15.26
N LEU A 169 -13.80 -12.70 -15.62
CA LEU A 169 -13.26 -12.80 -16.98
C LEU A 169 -12.30 -13.98 -17.10
N PHE A 170 -12.56 -14.84 -18.07
CA PHE A 170 -11.77 -16.03 -18.37
C PHE A 170 -11.08 -15.92 -19.71
N ARG A 171 -9.89 -16.54 -19.81
CA ARG A 171 -9.21 -16.75 -21.08
C ARG A 171 -8.57 -18.13 -21.18
N GLY A 172 -8.84 -18.84 -22.27
CA GLY A 172 -8.17 -20.10 -22.63
C GLY A 172 -6.71 -19.84 -22.99
N MET A 173 -5.78 -20.49 -22.30
CA MET A 173 -4.34 -20.26 -22.49
C MET A 173 -3.83 -20.76 -23.85
N ASP A 174 -4.45 -21.82 -24.38
CA ASP A 174 -3.99 -22.47 -25.62
C ASP A 174 -4.67 -21.92 -26.87
N ASP A 175 -5.91 -21.44 -26.76
CA ASP A 175 -6.75 -21.10 -27.91
C ASP A 175 -7.33 -19.69 -27.87
N GLY A 176 -7.05 -18.94 -26.80
CA GLY A 176 -7.47 -17.55 -26.64
C GLY A 176 -8.97 -17.36 -26.47
N GLN A 177 -9.73 -18.43 -26.23
CA GLN A 177 -11.17 -18.36 -25.98
C GLN A 177 -11.43 -17.46 -24.77
N THR A 178 -12.11 -16.33 -24.96
CA THR A 178 -12.34 -15.33 -23.92
C THR A 178 -13.82 -15.28 -23.58
N THR A 179 -14.15 -15.26 -22.29
CA THR A 179 -15.55 -15.33 -21.84
C THR A 179 -15.71 -14.56 -20.54
N LEU A 180 -16.76 -13.76 -20.45
CA LEU A 180 -17.17 -13.04 -19.26
C LEU A 180 -18.33 -13.77 -18.59
N TRP A 181 -18.31 -13.89 -17.27
CA TRP A 181 -19.44 -14.31 -16.46
C TRP A 181 -19.93 -13.10 -15.68
N ALA A 182 -21.14 -12.66 -16.00
CA ALA A 182 -21.82 -11.63 -15.23
C ALA A 182 -22.38 -12.24 -13.94
N MET A 183 -22.16 -11.58 -12.81
CA MET A 183 -22.42 -12.16 -11.49
C MET A 183 -23.53 -11.41 -10.73
N ASN A 184 -24.16 -12.11 -9.79
CA ASN A 184 -25.03 -11.54 -8.76
C ASN A 184 -24.89 -12.37 -7.49
N GLY A 185 -23.90 -12.02 -6.67
CA GLY A 185 -23.34 -12.85 -5.61
C GLY A 185 -22.76 -14.14 -6.21
N SER A 186 -23.29 -15.27 -5.76
CA SER A 186 -22.89 -16.59 -6.30
C SER A 186 -23.74 -17.07 -7.49
N GLU A 187 -24.69 -16.27 -7.96
CA GLU A 187 -25.46 -16.55 -9.18
C GLU A 187 -24.71 -16.04 -10.42
N ILE A 188 -24.61 -16.89 -11.44
CA ILE A 188 -24.08 -16.50 -12.77
C ILE A 188 -25.27 -16.10 -13.63
N THR A 189 -25.48 -14.79 -13.79
CA THR A 189 -26.66 -14.25 -14.49
C THR A 189 -26.52 -14.39 -16.00
N GLN A 190 -25.30 -14.26 -16.53
CA GLN A 190 -25.00 -14.41 -17.94
C GLN A 190 -23.59 -14.97 -18.17
N ARG A 191 -23.43 -15.71 -19.27
CA ARG A 191 -22.13 -16.12 -19.80
C ARG A 191 -21.99 -15.53 -21.19
N ILE A 192 -21.07 -14.59 -21.36
CA ILE A 192 -20.87 -13.84 -22.59
C ILE A 192 -19.60 -14.35 -23.26
N ASP A 193 -19.75 -14.91 -24.45
CA ASP A 193 -18.65 -15.45 -25.25
C ASP A 193 -18.12 -14.36 -26.19
N PHE A 194 -16.86 -13.93 -25.99
CA PHE A 194 -16.17 -12.98 -26.86
C PHE A 194 -15.43 -13.65 -28.02
N GLY A 195 -15.46 -14.98 -28.08
CA GLY A 195 -14.78 -15.79 -29.08
C GLY A 195 -13.29 -15.93 -28.81
N LYS A 196 -12.56 -16.36 -29.85
CA LYS A 196 -11.12 -16.61 -29.80
C LYS A 196 -10.35 -15.35 -30.16
N ILE A 197 -9.75 -14.74 -29.15
CA ILE A 197 -8.82 -13.63 -29.31
C ILE A 197 -7.42 -14.26 -29.48
N PRO A 198 -6.73 -14.06 -30.63
CA PRO A 198 -5.45 -14.72 -30.91
C PRO A 198 -4.45 -14.61 -29.75
N THR A 199 -3.65 -15.64 -29.52
CA THR A 199 -2.63 -15.63 -28.47
C THR A 199 -1.49 -14.66 -28.74
N SER A 200 -1.36 -14.15 -29.97
CA SER A 200 -0.49 -12.99 -30.29
C SER A 200 -1.07 -11.65 -29.81
N VAL A 201 -2.30 -11.62 -29.29
CA VAL A 201 -2.89 -10.44 -28.66
C VAL A 201 -2.92 -10.65 -27.15
N SER A 202 -2.16 -9.85 -26.40
CA SER A 202 -2.14 -9.87 -24.94
C SER A 202 -3.21 -8.94 -24.38
N LEU A 203 -3.79 -9.34 -23.25
CA LEU A 203 -4.61 -8.46 -22.43
C LEU A 203 -3.63 -7.65 -21.57
N LEU A 204 -3.69 -6.34 -21.68
CA LEU A 204 -2.81 -5.41 -20.96
C LEU A 204 -3.42 -4.97 -19.63
N ASP A 205 -4.71 -4.67 -19.62
CA ASP A 205 -5.40 -4.16 -18.45
C ASP A 205 -6.89 -4.54 -18.45
N THR A 206 -7.46 -4.63 -17.26
CA THR A 206 -8.86 -5.02 -16.98
C THR A 206 -9.51 -4.17 -15.90
N LYS A 207 -8.79 -3.17 -15.38
CA LYS A 207 -9.13 -2.40 -14.18
C LYS A 207 -9.48 -0.95 -14.51
N ALA A 208 -9.02 -0.45 -15.65
CA ALA A 208 -9.29 0.91 -16.06
C ALA A 208 -10.73 1.12 -16.54
N ASP A 209 -11.34 2.24 -16.14
CA ASP A 209 -12.53 2.83 -16.78
C ASP A 209 -12.05 3.92 -17.77
N LEU A 210 -11.82 3.54 -19.03
CA LEU A 210 -11.10 4.34 -20.01
C LEU A 210 -11.93 5.50 -20.57
N ASN A 211 -13.23 5.53 -20.27
CA ASN A 211 -14.16 6.56 -20.71
C ASN A 211 -14.95 7.21 -19.55
N ALA A 212 -14.62 6.87 -18.30
CA ALA A 212 -15.26 7.34 -17.07
C ALA A 212 -16.80 7.15 -17.05
N ASP A 213 -17.29 6.02 -17.57
CA ASP A 213 -18.72 5.70 -17.57
C ASP A 213 -19.20 4.87 -16.36
N GLY A 214 -18.26 4.48 -15.48
CA GLY A 214 -18.47 3.66 -14.30
C GLY A 214 -18.28 2.16 -14.55
N THR A 215 -17.94 1.75 -15.76
CA THR A 215 -17.68 0.36 -16.14
C THR A 215 -16.19 0.15 -16.34
N HIS A 216 -15.67 -0.99 -15.90
CA HIS A 216 -14.29 -1.35 -16.19
C HIS A 216 -14.17 -1.84 -17.64
N ASP A 217 -13.14 -1.39 -18.33
CA ASP A 217 -12.85 -1.68 -19.73
C ASP A 217 -11.73 -2.71 -19.89
N LEU A 218 -11.46 -3.11 -21.14
CA LEU A 218 -10.34 -3.99 -21.46
C LEU A 218 -9.39 -3.32 -22.44
N LEU A 219 -8.09 -3.37 -22.11
CA LEU A 219 -7.03 -2.88 -22.97
C LEU A 219 -6.20 -4.05 -23.50
N TRP A 220 -5.97 -4.09 -24.80
CA TRP A 220 -5.28 -5.19 -25.48
C TRP A 220 -4.10 -4.69 -26.30
N TYR A 221 -3.11 -5.56 -26.51
CA TYR A 221 -1.98 -5.30 -27.38
C TYR A 221 -1.72 -6.44 -28.34
N ASP A 222 -1.72 -6.12 -29.64
CA ASP A 222 -1.39 -7.06 -30.70
C ASP A 222 0.12 -7.06 -30.97
N HIS A 223 0.80 -8.15 -30.64
CA HIS A 223 2.24 -8.30 -30.82
C HIS A 223 2.68 -8.40 -32.30
N ASP A 224 1.77 -8.68 -33.23
CA ASP A 224 2.09 -8.78 -34.66
C ASP A 224 2.06 -7.38 -35.33
N SER A 225 1.07 -6.56 -34.99
CA SER A 225 0.88 -5.23 -35.58
C SER A 225 1.40 -4.07 -34.74
N GLY A 226 1.58 -4.28 -33.43
CA GLY A 226 1.83 -3.23 -32.45
C GLY A 226 0.58 -2.43 -32.07
N ASN A 227 -0.61 -2.83 -32.52
CA ASN A 227 -1.83 -2.08 -32.22
C ASN A 227 -2.19 -2.20 -30.74
N VAL A 228 -2.53 -1.06 -30.14
CA VAL A 228 -3.19 -0.99 -28.84
C VAL A 228 -4.68 -0.86 -29.11
N VAL A 229 -5.47 -1.76 -28.54
CA VAL A 229 -6.90 -1.92 -28.81
C VAL A 229 -7.68 -1.79 -27.52
N GLU A 230 -8.63 -0.89 -27.51
CA GLU A 230 -9.55 -0.65 -26.40
C GLU A 230 -10.87 -1.36 -26.68
N TRP A 231 -11.42 -1.96 -25.64
CA TRP A 231 -12.76 -2.50 -25.60
C TRP A 231 -13.52 -1.76 -24.51
N LEU A 232 -14.30 -0.76 -24.92
CA LEU A 232 -15.20 -0.06 -24.02
C LEU A 232 -16.38 -0.97 -23.69
N MET A 233 -16.56 -1.31 -22.43
CA MET A 233 -17.54 -2.27 -21.95
C MET A 233 -18.85 -1.57 -21.61
N HIS A 234 -19.97 -2.18 -22.00
CA HIS A 234 -21.30 -1.71 -21.62
C HIS A 234 -22.22 -2.91 -21.51
N ASP A 235 -22.86 -3.11 -20.35
CA ASP A 235 -23.69 -4.30 -20.06
C ASP A 235 -22.97 -5.63 -20.41
N GLY A 236 -21.66 -5.72 -20.16
CA GLY A 236 -20.86 -6.92 -20.43
C GLY A 236 -20.46 -7.12 -21.90
N HIS A 237 -20.71 -6.12 -22.76
CA HIS A 237 -20.42 -6.19 -24.19
C HIS A 237 -19.44 -5.09 -24.64
N PRO A 238 -18.40 -5.43 -25.44
CA PRO A 238 -17.40 -4.47 -25.86
C PRO A 238 -17.79 -3.69 -27.13
N THR A 239 -17.46 -2.39 -27.14
CA THR A 239 -17.21 -1.60 -28.36
C THR A 239 -15.71 -1.56 -28.63
N VAL A 240 -15.27 -2.14 -29.75
CA VAL A 240 -13.85 -2.36 -30.04
C VAL A 240 -13.26 -1.24 -30.91
N SER A 241 -12.16 -0.64 -30.47
CA SER A 241 -11.46 0.45 -31.15
C SER A 241 -9.93 0.25 -31.13
N ILE A 242 -9.24 0.50 -32.25
CA ILE A 242 -7.77 0.63 -32.24
C ILE A 242 -7.47 2.08 -31.86
N ILE A 243 -6.79 2.28 -30.72
CA ILE A 243 -6.57 3.61 -30.15
C ILE A 243 -5.16 4.13 -30.47
N GLY A 244 -4.19 3.25 -30.70
CA GLY A 244 -2.83 3.64 -31.00
C GLY A 244 -1.97 2.49 -31.52
N ASN A 245 -0.69 2.79 -31.75
CA ASN A 245 0.29 1.81 -32.17
C ASN A 245 1.60 2.00 -31.39
N VAL A 246 2.05 0.93 -30.76
CA VAL A 246 3.34 0.82 -30.08
C VAL A 246 4.12 -0.27 -30.79
N SER A 247 5.19 0.09 -31.50
CA SER A 247 5.94 -0.89 -32.29
C SER A 247 6.44 -2.05 -31.40
N PRO A 248 6.32 -3.32 -31.83
CA PRO A 248 6.89 -4.45 -31.10
C PRO A 248 8.41 -4.36 -30.89
N SER A 249 9.11 -3.57 -31.73
CA SER A 249 10.54 -3.31 -31.59
C SER A 249 10.89 -2.17 -30.61
N ALA A 250 9.90 -1.47 -30.06
CA ALA A 250 10.12 -0.30 -29.19
C ALA A 250 10.53 -0.68 -27.76
N HIS A 251 10.51 -1.97 -27.40
CA HIS A 251 10.71 -2.45 -26.03
C HIS A 251 9.83 -1.69 -25.02
N ALA A 252 8.58 -1.45 -25.43
CA ALA A 252 7.62 -0.73 -24.62
C ALA A 252 6.89 -1.67 -23.67
N THR A 253 6.62 -1.18 -22.46
CA THR A 253 5.79 -1.87 -21.46
C THR A 253 4.76 -0.89 -20.95
N LEU A 254 3.49 -1.30 -20.95
CA LEU A 254 2.45 -0.58 -20.20
C LEU A 254 2.79 -0.68 -18.71
N ILE A 255 2.76 0.45 -18.02
CA ILE A 255 2.95 0.56 -16.58
C ILE A 255 1.60 0.57 -15.87
N SER A 256 0.65 1.35 -16.38
CA SER A 256 -0.69 1.52 -15.83
C SER A 256 -1.63 1.97 -16.94
N ALA A 257 -2.91 1.60 -16.85
CA ALA A 257 -4.00 2.14 -17.68
C ALA A 257 -5.08 2.85 -16.86
N ASP A 258 -4.93 2.95 -15.54
CA ASP A 258 -5.97 3.41 -14.62
C ASP A 258 -5.61 4.71 -13.87
N GLY A 259 -4.57 5.42 -14.34
CA GLY A 259 -4.11 6.63 -13.66
C GLY A 259 -4.70 7.88 -14.29
N ASP A 260 -5.30 8.80 -13.54
CA ASP A 260 -5.66 10.14 -14.01
C ASP A 260 -4.44 11.08 -13.85
N TYR A 261 -3.55 11.12 -14.84
CA TYR A 261 -2.32 11.92 -14.76
C TYR A 261 -2.57 13.41 -15.04
N ASN A 262 -3.67 13.72 -15.72
CA ASN A 262 -3.97 15.06 -16.18
C ASN A 262 -4.98 15.82 -15.28
N GLY A 263 -5.74 15.08 -14.46
CA GLY A 263 -6.71 15.57 -13.50
C GLY A 263 -8.10 15.81 -14.10
N ASP A 264 -8.47 15.11 -15.17
CA ASP A 264 -9.77 15.25 -15.82
C ASP A 264 -10.81 14.20 -15.40
N GLY A 265 -10.44 13.30 -14.49
CA GLY A 265 -11.28 12.24 -13.96
C GLY A 265 -11.45 11.05 -14.88
N ILE A 266 -10.58 10.91 -15.89
CA ILE A 266 -10.58 9.79 -16.83
C ILE A 266 -9.28 9.01 -16.67
N SER A 267 -9.37 7.68 -16.70
CA SER A 267 -8.19 6.81 -16.63
C SER A 267 -7.31 6.98 -17.87
N ASP A 268 -6.04 7.33 -17.65
CA ASP A 268 -5.00 7.51 -18.66
C ASP A 268 -3.98 6.35 -18.63
N LEU A 269 -3.23 6.19 -19.73
CA LEU A 269 -2.20 5.14 -19.84
C LEU A 269 -0.80 5.72 -19.60
N LEU A 270 0.01 5.02 -18.82
CA LEU A 270 1.44 5.28 -18.69
C LEU A 270 2.25 4.16 -19.30
N TRP A 271 3.17 4.51 -20.18
CA TRP A 271 4.07 3.60 -20.87
C TRP A 271 5.52 3.88 -20.50
N ASN A 272 6.32 2.83 -20.35
CA ASN A 272 7.77 2.90 -20.45
C ASN A 272 8.17 2.49 -21.87
N VAL A 273 8.78 3.41 -22.63
CA VAL A 273 9.23 3.19 -24.01
C VAL A 273 10.74 3.36 -24.06
N GLY A 274 11.46 2.24 -23.98
CA GLY A 274 12.93 2.24 -24.02
C GLY A 274 13.58 3.04 -22.89
N GLY A 275 12.94 3.07 -21.71
CA GLY A 275 13.34 3.82 -20.53
C GLY A 275 12.59 5.14 -20.35
N ASN A 276 12.00 5.71 -21.40
CA ASN A 276 11.28 6.98 -21.29
C ASN A 276 9.85 6.75 -20.86
N LEU A 277 9.37 7.55 -19.92
CA LEU A 277 7.97 7.54 -19.54
C LEU A 277 7.13 8.38 -20.51
N VAL A 278 5.99 7.84 -20.91
CA VAL A 278 5.06 8.44 -21.88
C VAL A 278 3.63 8.26 -21.40
N THR A 279 2.88 9.34 -21.27
CA THR A 279 1.45 9.33 -20.94
C THR A 279 0.61 9.39 -22.21
N TRP A 280 -0.41 8.54 -22.32
CA TRP A 280 -1.48 8.69 -23.30
C TRP A 280 -2.72 9.11 -22.51
N THR A 281 -3.10 10.38 -22.63
CA THR A 281 -4.32 10.85 -21.98
C THR A 281 -5.53 10.40 -22.79
N MET A 282 -6.57 9.95 -22.11
CA MET A 282 -7.78 9.41 -22.74
C MET A 282 -8.88 10.48 -22.83
N ASN A 283 -10.02 10.13 -23.39
CA ASN A 283 -11.17 11.03 -23.44
C ASN A 283 -12.47 10.27 -23.16
N ILE A 284 -13.52 11.01 -22.80
CA ILE A 284 -14.81 10.46 -22.36
C ILE A 284 -15.57 9.68 -23.45
N GLN A 285 -15.16 9.75 -24.72
CA GLN A 285 -15.71 8.91 -25.79
C GLN A 285 -14.86 7.65 -26.07
N GLY A 286 -13.79 7.44 -25.30
CA GLY A 286 -12.74 6.46 -25.55
C GLY A 286 -11.69 6.91 -26.55
N GLY A 287 -10.54 6.25 -26.52
CA GLY A 287 -9.37 6.58 -27.34
C GLY A 287 -8.55 7.77 -26.84
N ILE A 288 -7.43 8.01 -27.54
CA ILE A 288 -6.39 8.92 -27.08
C ILE A 288 -6.75 10.38 -27.36
N PHE A 289 -6.69 11.22 -26.33
CA PHE A 289 -6.72 12.68 -26.41
C PHE A 289 -5.34 13.27 -26.73
N SER A 290 -4.30 12.92 -25.96
CA SER A 290 -2.91 13.36 -26.19
C SER A 290 -1.89 12.26 -25.89
N VAL A 291 -0.69 12.40 -26.48
CA VAL A 291 0.47 11.55 -26.19
C VAL A 291 1.66 12.45 -25.88
N ASP A 292 2.19 12.34 -24.67
CA ASP A 292 3.23 13.23 -24.18
C ASP A 292 4.30 12.44 -23.41
N TYR A 293 5.57 12.87 -23.53
CA TYR A 293 6.62 12.36 -22.65
C TYR A 293 6.43 12.93 -21.25
N VAL A 294 6.73 12.16 -20.22
CA VAL A 294 6.81 12.69 -18.86
C VAL A 294 8.09 13.49 -18.72
N HIS A 295 8.01 14.69 -18.15
CA HIS A 295 9.11 15.63 -17.96
C HIS A 295 9.32 15.95 -16.47
N ASP A 296 10.56 16.16 -16.04
CA ASP A 296 10.87 16.71 -14.72
C ASP A 296 10.54 18.21 -14.65
N SER A 297 10.67 18.79 -13.46
CA SER A 297 10.44 20.23 -13.23
C SER A 297 11.39 21.17 -13.99
N ASN A 298 12.46 20.64 -14.60
CA ASN A 298 13.38 21.37 -15.46
C ASN A 298 13.07 21.18 -16.96
N GLY A 299 12.03 20.40 -17.29
CA GLY A 299 11.61 20.09 -18.66
C GLY A 299 12.37 18.93 -19.33
N ASN A 300 13.23 18.20 -18.61
CA ASN A 300 13.91 17.03 -19.14
C ASN A 300 13.00 15.81 -19.11
N GLN A 301 13.08 14.91 -20.09
CA GLN A 301 12.31 13.68 -20.04
C GLN A 301 12.70 12.82 -18.84
N VAL A 302 11.71 12.27 -18.15
CA VAL A 302 11.93 11.30 -17.07
C VAL A 302 12.30 9.96 -17.70
N LEU A 303 13.54 9.55 -17.44
CA LEU A 303 14.12 8.30 -17.89
C LEU A 303 14.33 7.37 -16.70
N LEU A 304 13.76 6.17 -16.76
CA LEU A 304 14.04 5.13 -15.77
C LEU A 304 15.46 4.60 -15.96
N GLY A 305 16.26 4.67 -14.89
CA GLY A 305 17.56 4.03 -14.82
C GLY A 305 17.47 2.50 -14.90
N ALA A 306 18.59 1.83 -15.18
CA ALA A 306 18.63 0.38 -15.33
C ALA A 306 18.24 -0.41 -14.06
N THR A 307 18.30 0.24 -12.89
CA THR A 307 17.92 -0.31 -11.59
C THR A 307 16.54 0.17 -11.12
N GLN A 308 15.90 1.07 -11.87
CA GLN A 308 14.64 1.68 -11.47
C GLN A 308 13.44 0.95 -12.08
N ILE A 309 12.41 0.76 -11.27
CA ILE A 309 11.13 0.19 -11.66
C ILE A 309 10.00 1.08 -11.15
N VAL A 310 8.93 1.19 -11.92
CA VAL A 310 7.70 1.81 -11.45
C VAL A 310 6.93 0.78 -10.65
N GLU A 311 6.69 1.10 -9.39
CA GLU A 311 5.93 0.28 -8.46
C GLU A 311 4.45 0.65 -8.46
N ASP A 312 4.10 1.86 -8.90
CA ASP A 312 2.72 2.32 -9.10
C ASP A 312 2.69 3.62 -9.89
N ALA A 313 1.56 3.83 -10.56
CA ALA A 313 1.22 5.05 -11.25
C ALA A 313 -0.29 5.36 -11.22
N VAL A 314 -1.12 4.67 -10.43
CA VAL A 314 -2.58 4.90 -10.41
C VAL A 314 -3.02 5.77 -9.24
N ASP A 315 -2.32 5.70 -8.11
CA ASP A 315 -2.82 6.28 -6.88
C ASP A 315 -2.47 7.76 -6.71
N THR A 316 -3.34 8.52 -6.05
CA THR A 316 -3.00 9.88 -5.60
C THR A 316 -2.30 9.80 -4.24
N PHE A 317 -1.00 10.07 -4.16
CA PHE A 317 -0.30 10.15 -2.86
C PHE A 317 -0.29 11.57 -2.28
N ASP A 318 -0.42 12.58 -3.14
CA ASP A 318 -0.18 13.98 -2.82
C ASP A 318 -1.44 14.82 -2.57
N GLY A 319 -2.61 14.19 -2.55
CA GLY A 319 -3.90 14.86 -2.39
C GLY A 319 -4.27 15.81 -3.54
N SER A 320 -3.53 15.79 -4.66
CA SER A 320 -3.82 16.66 -5.82
C SER A 320 -5.06 16.26 -6.60
N GLY A 321 -5.58 15.06 -6.33
CA GLY A 321 -6.62 14.39 -7.11
C GLY A 321 -6.10 13.84 -8.45
N ARG A 322 -4.78 13.70 -8.60
CA ARG A 322 -4.12 13.16 -9.79
C ARG A 322 -3.25 11.99 -9.39
N SER A 323 -3.15 11.01 -10.28
CA SER A 323 -2.30 9.87 -10.08
C SER A 323 -0.83 10.27 -10.00
N SER A 324 -0.16 9.76 -8.99
CA SER A 324 1.25 9.97 -8.69
C SER A 324 2.06 8.74 -9.11
N LEU A 325 3.35 8.93 -9.35
CA LEU A 325 4.25 7.92 -9.84
C LEU A 325 5.24 7.49 -8.75
N VAL A 326 5.26 6.21 -8.41
CA VAL A 326 6.15 5.64 -7.39
C VAL A 326 7.25 4.82 -8.05
N ILE A 327 8.50 5.25 -7.92
CA ILE A 327 9.66 4.61 -8.55
C ILE A 327 10.57 4.01 -7.48
N ARG A 328 10.89 2.72 -7.56
CA ARG A 328 11.90 2.08 -6.70
C ARG A 328 13.19 1.83 -7.46
N ASP A 329 14.32 2.19 -6.87
CA ASP A 329 15.62 1.66 -7.24
C ASP A 329 15.86 0.30 -6.57
N THR A 330 15.89 -0.76 -7.37
CA THR A 330 16.06 -2.15 -6.94
C THR A 330 17.44 -2.47 -6.36
N SER A 331 18.46 -1.64 -6.62
CA SER A 331 19.82 -1.86 -6.11
C SER A 331 20.00 -1.29 -4.70
N THR A 332 19.29 -0.21 -4.39
CA THR A 332 19.38 0.50 -3.11
C THR A 332 18.16 0.31 -2.23
N GLY A 333 17.02 -0.12 -2.79
CA GLY A 333 15.73 -0.17 -2.11
C GLY A 333 15.05 1.20 -1.96
N ALA A 334 15.67 2.29 -2.43
CA ALA A 334 15.10 3.63 -2.35
C ALA A 334 13.84 3.76 -3.23
N VAL A 335 12.81 4.42 -2.72
CA VAL A 335 11.54 4.68 -3.39
C VAL A 335 11.37 6.19 -3.54
N GLN A 336 10.94 6.67 -4.69
CA GLN A 336 10.59 8.06 -4.96
C GLN A 336 9.10 8.14 -5.27
N VAL A 337 8.41 9.15 -4.75
CA VAL A 337 7.03 9.47 -5.10
C VAL A 337 7.04 10.79 -5.87
N LEU A 338 6.55 10.75 -7.10
CA LEU A 338 6.48 11.87 -8.01
C LEU A 338 5.00 12.27 -8.19
N SER A 339 4.67 13.52 -7.94
CA SER A 339 3.37 14.09 -8.30
C SER A 339 3.31 14.39 -9.78
N MET A 340 2.19 14.10 -10.44
CA MET A 340 1.97 14.38 -11.85
C MET A 340 1.08 15.61 -12.02
N LEU A 341 1.50 16.53 -12.89
CA LEU A 341 0.71 17.68 -13.35
C LEU A 341 0.62 17.62 -14.87
N GLY A 342 -0.26 16.74 -15.38
CA GLY A 342 -0.24 16.35 -16.80
C GLY A 342 1.08 15.65 -17.11
N PRO A 343 1.82 16.04 -18.16
CA PRO A 343 3.08 15.40 -18.49
C PRO A 343 4.26 15.84 -17.60
N THR A 344 4.07 16.66 -16.56
CA THR A 344 5.17 17.10 -15.68
C THR A 344 5.16 16.34 -14.36
N ALA A 345 6.25 15.65 -14.05
CA ALA A 345 6.48 14.94 -12.79
C ALA A 345 7.38 15.74 -11.85
N THR A 346 6.97 15.91 -10.59
CA THR A 346 7.76 16.59 -9.56
C THR A 346 7.95 15.66 -8.36
N ASN A 347 9.18 15.51 -7.88
CA ASN A 347 9.47 14.70 -6.70
C ASN A 347 8.86 15.33 -5.44
N VAL A 348 7.99 14.59 -4.77
CA VAL A 348 7.31 15.00 -3.53
C VAL A 348 7.98 14.36 -2.32
N THR A 349 8.31 13.07 -2.39
CA THR A 349 9.10 12.43 -1.34
C THR A 349 10.03 11.31 -1.83
N THR A 350 11.03 11.00 -1.03
CA THR A 350 11.92 9.85 -1.22
C THR A 350 12.01 9.02 0.06
N ILE A 351 11.67 7.73 -0.01
CA ILE A 351 11.76 6.75 1.06
C ILE A 351 13.01 5.90 0.89
N ASN A 352 13.96 5.95 1.82
CA ASN A 352 15.18 5.12 1.76
C ASN A 352 15.04 3.90 2.68
N ALA A 353 15.28 2.70 2.14
CA ALA A 353 15.30 1.44 2.89
C ALA A 353 16.70 0.80 2.85
N GLY A 354 17.50 0.89 3.94
CA GLY A 354 18.76 0.15 4.06
C GLY A 354 19.76 0.59 5.14
N PRO A 355 20.81 -0.22 5.43
CA PRO A 355 21.92 0.15 6.31
C PRO A 355 22.87 1.16 5.61
N ASN A 356 23.17 2.29 6.27
CA ASN A 356 23.88 3.48 5.74
C ASN A 356 23.08 4.46 4.85
N SER A 357 21.78 4.62 5.07
CA SER A 357 20.98 5.60 4.31
C SER A 357 21.30 7.05 4.71
N THR A 358 21.83 7.83 3.77
CA THR A 358 21.68 9.28 3.78
C THR A 358 20.40 9.62 3.01
N VAL A 359 19.56 10.54 3.51
CA VAL A 359 18.52 11.13 2.68
C VAL A 359 19.26 12.00 1.67
N ALA A 360 19.60 11.43 0.51
CA ALA A 360 20.28 12.15 -0.55
C ALA A 360 19.27 12.46 -1.66
N ASN A 361 18.48 13.53 -1.48
CA ASN A 361 17.90 14.23 -2.62
C ASN A 361 17.69 15.71 -2.27
N GLY A 362 17.95 16.59 -3.23
CA GLY A 362 17.95 18.03 -3.00
C GLY A 362 16.64 18.58 -2.41
N ALA A 363 16.77 19.47 -1.44
CA ALA A 363 15.77 20.43 -0.94
C ALA A 363 14.29 20.00 -0.75
N GLY A 364 13.99 18.72 -0.49
CA GLY A 364 12.61 18.23 -0.30
C GLY A 364 12.45 17.20 0.81
N SER A 365 11.21 16.99 1.28
CA SER A 365 10.85 16.04 2.34
C SER A 365 11.15 14.58 1.98
N GLY A 366 11.61 13.78 2.94
CA GLY A 366 11.97 12.37 2.77
C GLY A 366 11.58 11.48 3.96
N VAL A 367 11.64 10.17 3.74
CA VAL A 367 11.31 9.15 4.75
C VAL A 367 12.48 8.18 4.89
N VAL A 368 12.86 7.84 6.12
CA VAL A 368 13.84 6.79 6.41
C VAL A 368 13.18 5.70 7.22
N ILE A 369 13.25 4.46 6.73
CA ILE A 369 12.69 3.29 7.41
C ILE A 369 13.84 2.39 7.88
N ASN A 370 13.72 1.83 9.10
CA ASN A 370 14.67 0.91 9.73
C ASN A 370 16.01 1.55 10.10
N ALA A 371 15.97 2.67 10.82
CA ALA A 371 17.18 3.24 11.40
C ALA A 371 17.78 2.32 12.47
N ASP A 372 19.01 1.84 12.26
CA ASP A 372 19.70 0.87 13.12
C ASP A 372 20.91 1.45 13.89
N GLN A 373 21.44 0.67 14.83
CA GLN A 373 22.53 1.07 15.74
C GLN A 373 23.87 1.32 15.05
N SER A 374 24.05 0.82 13.83
CA SER A 374 25.34 0.84 13.13
C SER A 374 25.57 2.13 12.35
N HIS A 375 24.56 2.99 12.23
CA HIS A 375 24.56 4.07 11.24
C HIS A 375 24.07 5.41 11.79
N ALA A 376 24.46 6.48 11.09
CA ALA A 376 23.96 7.83 11.29
C ALA A 376 23.08 8.23 10.10
N TYR A 377 21.91 8.79 10.39
CA TYR A 377 20.88 9.17 9.43
C TYR A 377 20.73 10.69 9.43
N TYR A 378 20.56 11.28 8.25
CA TYR A 378 20.50 12.73 8.05
C TYR A 378 19.36 13.08 7.10
N GLY A 379 18.47 13.99 7.51
CA GLY A 379 17.46 14.64 6.68
C GLY A 379 18.00 15.83 5.89
N THR A 380 17.13 16.49 5.14
CA THR A 380 17.48 17.52 4.15
C THR A 380 16.76 18.86 4.40
N ASP A 381 16.60 19.71 3.37
CA ASP A 381 15.77 20.91 3.49
C ASP A 381 14.31 20.53 3.25
N GLY A 382 13.57 20.17 4.30
CA GLY A 382 12.18 19.71 4.21
C GLY A 382 11.70 19.12 5.53
N SER A 383 10.42 18.77 5.62
CA SER A 383 9.86 18.01 6.76
C SER A 383 10.11 16.53 6.53
N ASP A 384 11.02 15.91 7.27
CA ASP A 384 11.42 14.51 7.10
C ASP A 384 10.81 13.58 8.17
N THR A 385 10.53 12.32 7.81
CA THR A 385 10.02 11.29 8.72
C THR A 385 11.03 10.15 8.92
N PHE A 386 11.35 9.81 10.17
CA PHE A 386 12.28 8.74 10.52
C PHE A 386 11.58 7.65 11.34
N VAL A 387 11.61 6.41 10.85
CA VAL A 387 11.08 5.23 11.57
C VAL A 387 12.25 4.44 12.18
N ILE A 388 12.30 4.43 13.51
CA ILE A 388 13.43 3.95 14.31
C ILE A 388 13.00 2.72 15.10
N GLN A 389 13.43 1.53 14.65
CA GLN A 389 12.90 0.25 15.13
C GLN A 389 13.61 -0.34 16.36
N SER A 390 14.82 0.11 16.70
CA SER A 390 15.47 -0.04 18.01
C SER A 390 16.97 0.30 17.91
N GLY A 391 17.57 0.81 19.00
CA GLY A 391 18.99 0.56 19.25
C GLY A 391 20.03 1.68 19.12
N GLY A 392 19.74 2.93 19.45
CA GLY A 392 20.82 3.94 19.52
C GLY A 392 21.30 4.42 18.15
N ALA A 393 20.44 4.30 17.13
CA ALA A 393 20.58 5.02 15.87
C ALA A 393 20.81 6.51 16.15
N THR A 394 21.72 7.14 15.43
CA THR A 394 21.93 8.59 15.50
C THR A 394 21.24 9.26 14.32
N VAL A 395 20.29 10.16 14.58
CA VAL A 395 19.46 10.80 13.56
C VAL A 395 19.60 12.32 13.65
N THR A 396 19.75 12.97 12.51
CA THR A 396 19.73 14.43 12.35
C THR A 396 18.58 14.77 11.40
N GLY A 397 17.58 15.50 11.87
CA GLY A 397 16.36 15.84 11.12
C GLY A 397 16.60 16.82 9.98
N GLY A 398 17.49 17.79 10.11
CA GLY A 398 17.73 18.80 9.08
C GLY A 398 16.81 20.02 9.23
N ALA A 399 16.38 20.63 8.12
CA ALA A 399 15.43 21.75 8.17
C ALA A 399 13.99 21.24 8.38
N GLY A 400 12.97 22.10 8.21
CA GLY A 400 11.56 21.70 8.32
C GLY A 400 11.09 21.21 9.70
N ASP A 401 9.86 20.69 9.68
CA ASP A 401 9.10 20.13 10.80
C ASP A 401 9.14 18.60 10.70
N ASN A 402 9.99 17.94 11.48
CA ASN A 402 10.35 16.53 11.29
C ASN A 402 9.59 15.59 12.22
N LEU A 403 9.33 14.35 11.77
CA LEU A 403 8.71 13.30 12.56
C LEU A 403 9.73 12.20 12.90
N PHE A 404 9.85 11.86 14.19
CA PHE A 404 10.70 10.78 14.66
C PHE A 404 9.85 9.69 15.30
N HIS A 405 9.54 8.65 14.54
CA HIS A 405 8.78 7.50 15.00
C HIS A 405 9.70 6.50 15.71
N VAL A 406 9.47 6.23 16.99
CA VAL A 406 10.27 5.28 17.79
C VAL A 406 9.39 4.10 18.19
N SER A 407 9.65 2.92 17.61
CA SER A 407 8.82 1.72 17.79
C SER A 407 9.46 0.62 18.66
N GLY A 408 10.65 0.85 19.23
CA GLY A 408 11.35 -0.12 20.09
C GLY A 408 12.12 0.53 21.25
N PHE A 409 11.96 -0.02 22.45
CA PHE A 409 12.41 0.59 23.72
C PHE A 409 13.79 0.14 24.24
N ASN A 410 14.45 -0.77 23.52
CA ASN A 410 15.80 -1.22 23.87
C ASN A 410 16.87 -0.33 23.22
N TRP A 411 17.54 0.47 24.07
CA TRP A 411 18.60 1.45 23.74
C TRP A 411 18.06 2.58 22.85
N GLY A 412 17.45 3.62 23.45
CA GLY A 412 16.80 4.71 22.73
C GLY A 412 17.67 5.45 21.71
N ALA A 413 17.01 6.03 20.69
CA ALA A 413 17.64 6.73 19.58
C ALA A 413 18.34 8.03 20.03
N THR A 414 19.39 8.47 19.33
CA THR A 414 20.00 9.79 19.54
C THR A 414 19.54 10.74 18.44
N ILE A 415 18.81 11.80 18.79
CA ILE A 415 18.37 12.82 17.83
C ILE A 415 19.23 14.08 18.05
N THR A 416 19.93 14.55 17.02
CA THR A 416 21.03 15.52 17.16
C THR A 416 20.59 16.99 17.11
N ASP A 417 19.44 17.29 16.50
CA ASP A 417 19.01 18.64 16.13
C ASP A 417 17.50 18.91 16.32
N PHE A 418 16.83 18.12 17.18
CA PHE A 418 15.40 18.26 17.48
C PHE A 418 15.00 19.70 17.81
N LYS A 419 14.04 20.24 17.06
CA LYS A 419 13.50 21.60 17.16
C LYS A 419 12.14 21.61 17.88
N PRO A 420 12.04 22.13 19.11
CA PRO A 420 10.77 22.24 19.83
C PRO A 420 9.68 22.96 19.05
N ASN A 421 8.47 22.43 19.10
CA ASN A 421 7.23 22.87 18.45
C ASN A 421 7.22 22.82 16.92
N ALA A 422 8.30 22.34 16.30
CA ALA A 422 8.42 22.10 14.87
C ALA A 422 8.53 20.59 14.62
N ASP A 423 9.45 19.93 15.32
CA ASP A 423 9.61 18.49 15.25
C ASP A 423 8.71 17.76 16.26
N GLN A 424 8.31 16.52 15.93
CA GLN A 424 7.53 15.66 16.83
C GLN A 424 8.18 14.29 17.00
N LEU A 425 8.13 13.78 18.22
CA LEU A 425 8.45 12.41 18.56
C LEU A 425 7.16 11.59 18.58
N VAL A 426 7.05 10.62 17.66
CA VAL A 426 5.88 9.74 17.54
C VAL A 426 6.19 8.41 18.22
N LEU A 427 5.34 8.00 19.15
CA LEU A 427 5.52 6.80 19.96
C LEU A 427 4.38 5.82 19.67
N ASP A 428 4.72 4.62 19.20
CA ASP A 428 3.76 3.56 18.79
C ASP A 428 3.00 2.99 20.01
N HIS A 429 1.67 3.11 19.98
CA HIS A 429 0.74 2.64 20.99
C HIS A 429 0.83 1.13 21.27
N THR A 430 1.20 0.30 20.28
CA THR A 430 1.27 -1.17 20.43
C THR A 430 2.39 -1.59 21.37
N ALA A 431 3.49 -0.82 21.44
CA ALA A 431 4.59 -1.08 22.35
C ALA A 431 4.19 -0.87 23.82
N PHE A 432 3.10 -0.15 24.09
CA PHE A 432 2.56 0.09 25.44
C PHE A 432 1.44 -0.89 25.85
N ILE A 433 0.96 -1.75 24.93
CA ILE A 433 -0.07 -2.76 25.19
C ILE A 433 0.55 -4.14 25.16
N ASN A 434 0.93 -4.68 26.32
CA ASN A 434 1.07 -6.12 26.50
C ASN A 434 0.89 -6.52 27.98
N ALA A 435 -0.32 -6.96 28.34
CA ALA A 435 -0.63 -8.12 29.20
C ALA A 435 -2.07 -8.06 29.76
N VAL A 436 -2.91 -8.99 29.29
CA VAL A 436 -4.03 -9.65 30.00
C VAL A 436 -4.74 -8.84 31.11
N GLY A 437 -5.82 -8.14 30.76
CA GLY A 437 -6.92 -7.82 31.70
C GLY A 437 -6.83 -6.53 32.54
N ALA A 438 -5.95 -5.58 32.22
CA ALA A 438 -5.88 -4.26 32.86
C ALA A 438 -6.71 -3.19 32.09
N PRO A 439 -7.15 -2.09 32.73
CA PRO A 439 -8.10 -1.15 32.13
C PRO A 439 -7.52 -0.49 30.88
N VAL A 440 -8.41 -0.30 29.91
CA VAL A 440 -8.21 0.41 28.65
C VAL A 440 -7.49 1.74 28.90
N TYR A 441 -6.40 1.93 28.16
CA TYR A 441 -5.61 3.16 28.09
C TYR A 441 -6.51 4.37 27.74
N ASP A 442 -6.43 5.44 28.53
CA ASP A 442 -7.10 6.72 28.26
C ASP A 442 -6.03 7.78 27.94
N PRO A 443 -5.95 8.28 26.69
CA PRO A 443 -4.96 9.29 26.28
C PRO A 443 -5.06 10.62 27.06
N GLY A 444 -6.12 10.83 27.85
CA GLY A 444 -6.25 11.98 28.76
C GLY A 444 -5.45 11.88 30.08
N VAL A 445 -4.76 10.76 30.35
CA VAL A 445 -4.19 10.45 31.68
C VAL A 445 -2.65 10.36 31.70
N VAL A 446 -1.98 10.48 30.55
CA VAL A 446 -0.51 10.47 30.49
C VAL A 446 0.05 11.76 31.07
N SER A 447 0.78 11.67 32.19
CA SER A 447 1.48 12.81 32.77
C SER A 447 2.95 12.84 32.31
N PHE A 448 3.36 14.00 31.80
CA PHE A 448 4.71 14.30 31.37
C PHE A 448 5.44 15.11 32.45
N THR A 449 6.61 14.62 32.89
CA THR A 449 7.46 15.32 33.86
C THR A 449 8.79 15.68 33.22
N SER A 450 9.12 16.98 33.20
CA SER A 450 10.44 17.47 32.77
C SER A 450 11.23 18.05 33.95
N GLY A 451 12.51 17.71 34.04
CA GLY A 451 13.33 18.13 35.18
C GLY A 451 14.80 17.78 35.07
N THR A 452 15.58 18.06 36.11
CA THR A 452 17.02 17.75 36.16
C THR A 452 17.31 16.33 36.65
N ALA A 453 16.36 15.75 37.38
CA ALA A 453 16.42 14.39 37.87
C ALA A 453 15.92 13.43 36.78
N GLY A 454 16.62 12.30 36.62
CA GLY A 454 16.10 11.17 35.86
C GLY A 454 15.09 10.38 36.70
N PRO A 455 14.51 9.30 36.14
CA PRO A 455 13.57 8.47 36.87
C PRO A 455 14.23 7.80 38.10
N GLU A 456 13.55 7.85 39.25
CA GLU A 456 14.00 7.26 40.52
C GLU A 456 13.15 6.07 40.96
N VAL A 457 13.69 5.18 41.79
CA VAL A 457 12.96 4.00 42.28
C VAL A 457 11.76 4.43 43.14
N GLY A 458 10.54 4.18 42.66
CA GLY A 458 9.28 4.51 43.36
C GLY A 458 8.43 5.59 42.69
N ASP A 459 8.89 6.12 41.57
CA ASP A 459 8.15 7.03 40.71
C ASP A 459 6.85 6.41 40.16
N ALA A 460 5.90 7.28 39.80
CA ALA A 460 4.60 6.84 39.33
C ALA A 460 4.71 6.14 37.96
N ARG A 461 4.05 4.98 37.87
CA ARG A 461 3.96 4.17 36.63
C ARG A 461 3.12 4.88 35.57
N TYR A 462 3.32 4.52 34.31
CA TYR A 462 2.63 5.12 33.15
C TYR A 462 2.97 6.60 32.94
N GLN A 463 4.22 6.99 33.15
CA GLN A 463 4.68 8.38 33.02
C GLN A 463 5.91 8.49 32.12
N PHE A 464 5.99 9.62 31.41
CA PHE A 464 7.17 10.01 30.63
C PHE A 464 8.05 10.97 31.45
N TYR A 465 9.35 10.70 31.48
CA TYR A 465 10.34 11.51 32.17
C TYR A 465 11.37 12.07 31.20
N TYR A 466 11.40 13.40 31.06
CA TYR A 466 12.40 14.09 30.26
C TYR A 466 13.47 14.72 31.16
N GLN A 467 14.69 14.21 31.07
CA GLN A 467 15.82 14.71 31.84
C GLN A 467 16.56 15.81 31.07
N THR A 468 16.34 17.06 31.46
CA THR A 468 16.90 18.29 30.84
C THR A 468 18.43 18.40 30.92
N THR A 469 19.10 17.61 31.76
CA THR A 469 20.57 17.61 31.90
C THR A 469 21.27 16.63 30.97
N THR A 470 20.57 15.61 30.49
CA THR A 470 21.10 14.55 29.62
C THR A 470 20.38 14.48 28.28
N GLY A 471 19.22 15.14 28.15
CA GLY A 471 18.34 15.06 27.00
C GLY A 471 17.58 13.73 26.91
N GLN A 472 17.64 12.87 27.93
CA GLN A 472 17.06 11.55 27.87
C GLN A 472 15.56 11.57 28.18
N LEU A 473 14.77 10.93 27.31
CA LEU A 473 13.35 10.69 27.49
C LEU A 473 13.13 9.22 27.85
N TRP A 474 12.47 8.99 28.99
CA TRP A 474 12.21 7.66 29.54
C TRP A 474 10.72 7.39 29.68
N TYR A 475 10.33 6.12 29.56
CA TYR A 475 9.01 5.62 29.93
C TYR A 475 9.09 4.71 31.15
N ALA A 476 8.11 4.84 32.06
CA ALA A 476 7.98 4.00 33.25
C ALA A 476 6.95 2.88 33.01
N GLU A 477 7.42 1.63 32.88
CA GLU A 477 6.60 0.49 32.47
C GLU A 477 5.51 0.06 33.48
N PRO A 478 4.43 -0.62 33.02
CA PRO A 478 3.36 -1.12 33.88
C PRO A 478 3.72 -2.33 34.76
N PHE A 479 4.54 -3.28 34.28
CA PHE A 479 4.67 -4.62 34.87
C PHE A 479 6.10 -5.17 34.96
N GLY A 480 6.54 -5.44 36.18
CA GLY A 480 7.68 -6.30 36.49
C GLY A 480 7.71 -6.61 37.99
N SER A 481 7.82 -7.89 38.38
CA SER A 481 7.92 -8.33 39.79
C SER A 481 9.30 -8.07 40.42
N VAL A 482 10.13 -7.30 39.75
CA VAL A 482 11.49 -6.91 40.15
C VAL A 482 11.60 -5.40 39.97
N ALA A 483 12.19 -4.72 40.95
CA ALA A 483 12.40 -3.27 40.88
C ALA A 483 13.23 -2.90 39.64
N ASN A 484 12.77 -1.88 38.90
CA ASN A 484 13.45 -1.14 37.82
C ASN A 484 13.21 -1.65 36.39
N GLN A 485 12.15 -1.20 35.74
CA GLN A 485 12.09 -1.16 34.28
C GLN A 485 11.67 0.24 33.83
N TYR A 486 12.67 1.10 33.67
CA TYR A 486 12.55 2.34 32.89
C TYR A 486 13.14 2.05 31.52
N GLU A 487 12.42 2.48 30.50
CA GLU A 487 12.82 2.25 29.12
C GLU A 487 13.24 3.57 28.48
N LEU A 488 14.45 3.59 27.92
CA LEU A 488 14.98 4.77 27.25
C LEU A 488 14.37 4.83 25.85
N ILE A 489 13.58 5.87 25.59
CA ILE A 489 12.94 6.10 24.29
C ILE A 489 13.93 6.78 23.34
N ALA A 490 14.47 7.92 23.77
CA ALA A 490 15.33 8.74 22.97
C ALA A 490 16.26 9.61 23.82
N THR A 491 17.36 10.04 23.23
CA THR A 491 18.27 11.06 23.75
C THR A 491 18.27 12.22 22.77
N LEU A 492 17.71 13.36 23.18
CA LEU A 492 17.68 14.60 22.40
C LEU A 492 18.92 15.43 22.72
N GLN A 493 19.85 15.49 21.77
CA GLN A 493 21.07 16.28 21.89
C GLN A 493 20.73 17.77 22.01
N ASN A 494 21.59 18.52 22.71
CA ASN A 494 21.39 19.93 23.06
C ASN A 494 20.25 20.20 24.05
N HIS A 495 19.60 19.15 24.54
CA HIS A 495 18.62 19.16 25.63
C HIS A 495 17.49 20.19 25.40
N PRO A 496 16.76 20.09 24.27
CA PRO A 496 15.67 21.00 23.94
C PRO A 496 14.61 21.04 25.04
N THR A 497 13.93 22.18 25.19
CA THR A 497 12.77 22.25 26.07
C THR A 497 11.56 21.63 25.37
N LEU A 498 11.08 20.49 25.89
CA LEU A 498 9.91 19.81 25.35
C LEU A 498 8.59 20.35 25.92
N SER A 499 7.58 20.35 25.07
CA SER A 499 6.18 20.62 25.38
C SER A 499 5.33 19.39 25.07
N SER A 500 4.06 19.41 25.48
CA SER A 500 3.08 18.36 25.11
C SER A 500 2.78 18.33 23.60
N HIS A 501 3.20 19.33 22.82
CA HIS A 501 3.03 19.36 21.38
C HIS A 501 4.13 18.58 20.63
N ASP A 502 5.26 18.33 21.30
CA ASP A 502 6.46 17.71 20.73
C ASP A 502 6.41 16.18 20.80
N ILE A 503 5.41 15.62 21.48
CA ILE A 503 5.24 14.18 21.68
C ILE A 503 3.85 13.79 21.21
N LEU A 504 3.79 12.90 20.23
CA LEU A 504 2.58 12.30 19.71
C LEU A 504 2.55 10.82 20.12
N LEU A 505 1.45 10.38 20.70
CA LEU A 505 1.16 8.97 20.94
C LEU A 505 0.27 8.51 19.79
N ALA A 506 0.79 7.63 18.93
CA ALA A 506 0.13 7.18 17.71
C ALA A 506 -0.47 5.78 17.89
#